data_AF-A0A0F9CCL4-F1
#
_entry.id   AF-A0A0F9CCL4-F1
#
_cell.length_a   1.000
_cell.length_b   1.000
_cell.length_c   1.000
_cell.angle_alpha   90.00
_cell.angle_beta   90.00
_cell.angle_gamma   90.00
#
_symmetry.space_group_name_H-M   'P 1'
#
loop_
_entity.id
_entity.type
_entity.pdbx_description
1 polymer ?
#
loop_
_entity_poly.entity_id
_entity_poly.type
_entity_poly.pdbx_seq_one_letter_code
_entity_poly.pdbx_strand_id
1 'polypeptide(L)'
;YTRRRAIRHLEKGRLVIFAAGTGNPYMTTDTAAALRAIELGADVLLMAKKDVNGVFEADPAKDPSARKFRTLSYLDALNRRLQVMDSTALSLCMENSLPIVVFNLRLPRSIELAASGKDDGTTIGNLDTVLEDASEPAKPSR
;
A
#
# COMPACT_ATOMS: atom_id res chain seq x y z
N TYR A 1 -18.85 6.36 -12.42
CA TYR A 1 -18.73 6.38 -10.94
C TYR A 1 -19.48 7.60 -10.40
N THR A 2 -20.18 7.46 -9.27
CA THR A 2 -20.80 8.60 -8.57
C THR A 2 -20.40 8.56 -7.10
N ARG A 3 -19.52 9.48 -6.68
CA ARG A 3 -19.00 9.57 -5.31
C ARG A 3 -20.08 9.45 -4.24
N ARG A 4 -21.14 10.25 -4.35
CA ARG A 4 -22.27 10.26 -3.39
C ARG A 4 -22.97 8.91 -3.26
N ARG A 5 -23.08 8.14 -4.36
CA ARG A 5 -23.66 6.80 -4.30
C ARG A 5 -22.72 5.85 -3.58
N ALA A 6 -21.43 5.86 -3.90
CA ALA A 6 -20.44 5.01 -3.26
C ALA A 6 -20.41 5.25 -1.73
N ILE A 7 -20.34 6.50 -1.29
CA ILE A 7 -20.38 6.87 0.13
C ILE A 7 -21.67 6.34 0.80
N ARG A 8 -22.84 6.54 0.19
CA ARG A 8 -24.10 6.03 0.74
C ARG A 8 -24.16 4.50 0.84
N HIS A 9 -23.45 3.78 -0.02
CA HIS A 9 -23.32 2.33 0.10
C HIS A 9 -22.40 1.95 1.27
N LEU A 10 -21.28 2.65 1.45
CA LEU A 10 -20.36 2.45 2.59
C LEU A 10 -21.04 2.76 3.93
N GLU A 11 -21.80 3.86 4.03
CA GLU A 11 -22.59 4.24 5.22
C GLU A 11 -23.60 3.15 5.64
N LYS A 12 -24.01 2.27 4.71
CA LYS A 12 -24.91 1.15 4.96
C LYS A 12 -24.18 -0.17 5.23
N GLY A 13 -22.86 -0.13 5.43
CA GLY A 13 -22.03 -1.31 5.64
C GLY A 13 -21.91 -2.22 4.42
N ARG A 14 -22.08 -1.68 3.19
CA ARG A 14 -21.99 -2.47 1.95
C ARG A 14 -20.60 -2.38 1.35
N LEU A 15 -20.13 -3.49 0.78
CA LEU A 15 -18.93 -3.50 -0.04
C LEU A 15 -19.16 -2.74 -1.35
N VAL A 16 -18.20 -1.90 -1.73
CA VAL A 16 -18.19 -1.18 -3.01
C VAL A 16 -16.98 -1.65 -3.81
N ILE A 17 -17.24 -2.18 -5.00
CA ILE A 17 -16.20 -2.61 -5.94
C ILE A 17 -16.11 -1.57 -7.05
N PHE A 18 -14.91 -1.01 -7.25
CA PHE A 18 -14.62 -0.12 -8.37
C PHE A 18 -14.05 -0.91 -9.54
N ALA A 19 -14.51 -0.59 -10.74
CA ALA A 19 -14.04 -1.17 -11.99
C ALA A 19 -13.71 -0.07 -13.00
N ALA A 20 -12.99 -0.43 -14.07
CA ALA A 20 -12.51 0.47 -15.12
C ALA A 20 -11.50 1.54 -14.65
N GLY A 21 -10.89 1.38 -13.47
CA GLY A 21 -9.85 2.27 -12.96
C GLY A 21 -10.30 3.73 -12.85
N THR A 22 -9.53 4.64 -13.44
CA THR A 22 -9.91 6.06 -13.56
C THR A 22 -10.88 6.32 -14.71
N GLY A 23 -11.01 5.37 -15.65
CA GLY A 23 -11.69 5.54 -16.94
C GLY A 23 -10.84 6.20 -18.02
N ASN A 24 -9.59 6.60 -17.71
CA ASN A 24 -8.70 7.28 -18.64
C ASN A 24 -7.53 6.36 -19.06
N PRO A 25 -7.08 6.45 -20.33
CA PRO A 25 -5.85 5.77 -20.76
C PRO A 25 -4.63 6.32 -20.01
N TYR A 26 -3.54 5.54 -20.01
CA TYR A 26 -2.26 5.87 -19.37
C TYR A 26 -2.28 5.98 -17.84
N MET A 27 -3.39 5.65 -17.19
CA MET A 27 -3.51 5.60 -15.74
C MET A 27 -3.44 4.14 -15.26
N THR A 28 -2.69 3.92 -14.18
CA THR A 28 -2.53 2.60 -13.55
C THR A 28 -3.72 2.29 -12.64
N THR A 29 -3.83 1.02 -12.23
CA THR A 29 -4.76 0.61 -11.18
C THR A 29 -4.42 1.25 -9.83
N ASP A 30 -3.14 1.44 -9.54
CA ASP A 30 -2.65 2.06 -8.30
C ASP A 30 -3.11 3.53 -8.21
N THR A 31 -2.99 4.29 -9.31
CA THR A 31 -3.51 5.67 -9.39
C THR A 31 -5.02 5.70 -9.19
N ALA A 32 -5.76 4.76 -9.77
CA ALA A 32 -7.20 4.68 -9.57
C ALA A 32 -7.57 4.36 -8.11
N ALA A 33 -6.83 3.46 -7.46
CA ALA A 33 -7.05 3.09 -6.07
C ALA A 33 -6.80 4.28 -5.13
N ALA A 34 -5.67 4.98 -5.29
CA ALA A 34 -5.35 6.20 -4.55
C ALA A 34 -6.43 7.27 -4.72
N LEU A 35 -6.82 7.55 -5.97
CA LEU A 35 -7.86 8.55 -6.27
C LEU A 35 -9.20 8.21 -5.58
N ARG A 36 -9.67 6.96 -5.68
CA ARG A 36 -10.94 6.56 -5.05
C ARG A 36 -10.86 6.57 -3.54
N ALA A 37 -9.73 6.16 -2.96
CA ALA A 37 -9.52 6.21 -1.51
C ALA A 37 -9.61 7.66 -0.99
N ILE A 38 -8.93 8.60 -1.65
CA ILE A 38 -8.95 10.04 -1.31
C ILE A 38 -10.37 10.59 -1.44
N GLU A 39 -11.05 10.34 -2.57
CA GLU A 39 -12.41 10.83 -2.78
C GLU A 39 -13.39 10.28 -1.75
N LEU A 40 -13.24 9.02 -1.33
CA LEU A 40 -14.11 8.43 -0.31
C LEU A 40 -13.75 8.85 1.11
N GLY A 41 -12.61 9.50 1.32
CA GLY A 41 -12.11 9.83 2.66
C GLY A 41 -11.70 8.58 3.44
N ALA A 42 -11.06 7.61 2.78
CA ALA A 42 -10.55 6.42 3.44
C ALA A 42 -9.41 6.79 4.40
N ASP A 43 -9.32 6.08 5.53
CA ASP A 43 -8.26 6.30 6.53
C ASP A 43 -6.91 5.73 6.10
N VAL A 44 -6.91 4.70 5.24
CA VAL A 44 -5.71 3.99 4.79
C VAL A 44 -5.94 3.32 3.44
N LEU A 45 -4.89 3.25 2.62
CA LEU A 45 -4.85 2.43 1.41
C LEU A 45 -4.11 1.11 1.68
N LEU A 46 -4.85 0.00 1.70
CA LEU A 46 -4.28 -1.34 1.87
C LEU A 46 -3.83 -1.90 0.51
N MET A 47 -2.53 -2.14 0.37
CA MET A 47 -1.87 -2.66 -0.83
C MET A 47 -1.46 -4.12 -0.63
N ALA A 48 -2.33 -5.04 -1.07
CA ALA A 48 -2.08 -6.47 -1.00
C ALA A 48 -1.13 -6.93 -2.11
N LYS A 49 0.03 -7.48 -1.74
CA LYS A 49 0.99 -8.11 -2.69
C LYS A 49 0.92 -9.63 -2.55
N LYS A 50 1.14 -10.34 -3.65
CA LYS A 50 1.02 -11.80 -3.70
C LYS A 50 2.21 -12.51 -3.03
N ASP A 51 3.43 -12.07 -3.31
CA ASP A 51 4.68 -12.80 -3.00
C ASP A 51 5.61 -12.02 -2.05
N VAL A 52 5.28 -10.77 -1.71
CA VAL A 52 6.18 -9.90 -0.95
C VAL A 52 5.45 -9.35 0.27
N ASN A 53 6.08 -9.48 1.43
CA ASN A 53 5.54 -9.00 2.69
C ASN A 53 6.14 -7.65 3.06
N GLY A 54 5.67 -6.58 2.41
CA GLY A 54 6.16 -5.22 2.63
C GLY A 54 7.07 -4.70 1.51
N VAL A 55 7.86 -3.67 1.84
CA VAL A 55 8.80 -3.00 0.95
C VAL A 55 10.22 -3.29 1.46
N PHE A 56 11.15 -3.55 0.55
CA PHE A 56 12.53 -3.91 0.86
C PHE A 56 13.50 -2.92 0.21
N GLU A 57 14.70 -2.78 0.78
CA GLU A 57 15.76 -1.91 0.23
C GLU A 57 16.18 -2.33 -1.19
N ALA A 58 16.11 -3.63 -1.47
CA ALA A 58 16.36 -4.23 -2.78
C ALA A 58 15.41 -5.40 -3.00
N ASP A 59 15.37 -5.94 -4.22
CA ASP A 59 14.57 -7.12 -4.55
C ASP A 59 15.09 -8.34 -3.75
N PRO A 60 14.34 -8.88 -2.77
CA PRO A 60 14.81 -9.96 -1.92
C PRO A 60 15.03 -11.27 -2.68
N ALA A 61 14.47 -11.41 -3.89
CA ALA A 61 14.73 -12.55 -4.75
C ALA A 61 16.13 -12.48 -5.41
N LYS A 62 16.72 -11.29 -5.49
CA LYS A 62 18.04 -11.04 -6.10
C LYS A 62 19.11 -10.76 -5.05
N ASP A 63 18.74 -10.10 -3.96
CA ASP A 63 19.62 -9.73 -2.87
C ASP A 63 19.07 -10.29 -1.54
N PRO A 64 19.61 -11.43 -1.06
CA PRO A 64 19.21 -12.02 0.21
C PRO A 64 19.51 -11.14 1.43
N SER A 65 20.37 -10.12 1.29
CA SER A 65 20.68 -9.18 2.37
C SER A 65 19.70 -8.00 2.45
N ALA A 66 18.74 -7.93 1.51
CA ALA A 66 17.73 -6.88 1.47
C ALA A 66 16.90 -6.86 2.75
N ARG A 67 16.95 -5.72 3.46
CA ARG A 67 16.15 -5.51 4.67
C ARG A 67 14.79 -4.94 4.32
N LYS A 68 13.79 -5.34 5.11
CA LYS A 68 12.42 -4.82 5.02
C LYS A 68 12.32 -3.49 5.75
N PHE A 69 11.52 -2.58 5.21
CA PHE A 69 11.09 -1.38 5.94
C PHE A 69 9.93 -1.71 6.87
N ARG A 70 10.01 -1.30 8.13
CA ARG A 70 8.86 -1.27 9.04
C ARG A 70 7.99 -0.05 8.70
N THR A 71 8.62 1.11 8.63
CA THR A 71 8.01 2.36 8.19
C THR A 71 8.85 2.99 7.09
N LEU A 72 8.19 3.66 6.16
CA LEU A 72 8.85 4.29 5.03
C LEU A 72 8.21 5.66 4.77
N SER A 73 9.02 6.71 4.72
CA SER A 73 8.52 8.03 4.36
C SER A 73 8.14 8.08 2.87
N TYR A 74 7.14 8.88 2.49
CA TYR A 74 6.81 9.08 1.07
C TYR A 74 8.01 9.57 0.25
N LEU A 75 8.78 10.49 0.83
CA LEU A 75 9.95 11.07 0.16
C LEU A 75 11.05 10.03 -0.05
N ASP A 76 11.30 9.15 0.92
CA ASP A 76 12.26 8.07 0.75
C ASP A 76 11.80 7.05 -0.29
N ALA A 77 10.51 6.71 -0.30
CA ALA A 77 9.93 5.85 -1.32
C ALA A 77 10.13 6.41 -2.74
N LEU A 78 9.89 7.71 -2.92
CA LEU A 78 10.11 8.42 -4.20
C LEU A 78 11.60 8.52 -4.56
N ASN A 79 12.44 8.98 -3.64
CA ASN A 79 13.86 9.24 -3.87
C ASN A 79 14.64 7.96 -4.18
N ARG A 80 14.33 6.87 -3.47
CA ARG A 80 14.93 5.55 -3.68
C ARG A 80 14.29 4.79 -4.85
N ARG A 81 13.25 5.34 -5.49
CA ARG A 81 12.48 4.72 -6.58
C ARG A 81 12.00 3.31 -6.24
N LEU A 82 11.61 3.11 -4.97
CA LEU A 82 11.13 1.82 -4.49
C LEU A 82 9.85 1.47 -5.25
N GLN A 83 9.77 0.24 -5.78
CA GLN A 83 8.67 -0.24 -6.60
C GLN A 83 7.43 -0.59 -5.76
N VAL A 84 6.93 0.37 -4.99
CA VAL A 84 5.73 0.23 -4.15
C VAL A 84 4.48 0.26 -5.03
N MET A 85 4.34 1.38 -5.73
CA MET A 85 3.30 1.76 -6.67
C MET A 85 3.88 2.78 -7.66
N ASP A 86 3.12 3.15 -8.69
CA ASP A 86 3.58 4.21 -9.60
C ASP A 86 3.72 5.56 -8.88
N SER A 87 4.59 6.43 -9.39
CA SER A 87 4.91 7.70 -8.74
C SER A 87 3.73 8.66 -8.68
N THR A 88 2.79 8.60 -9.63
CA THR A 88 1.60 9.46 -9.62
C THR A 88 0.70 9.10 -8.46
N ALA A 89 0.45 7.81 -8.25
CA ALA A 89 -0.36 7.32 -7.14
C ALA A 89 0.31 7.60 -5.78
N LEU A 90 1.63 7.43 -5.68
CA LEU A 90 2.38 7.73 -4.46
C LEU A 90 2.32 9.22 -4.09
N SER A 91 2.50 10.11 -5.07
CA SER A 91 2.37 11.56 -4.87
C SER A 91 0.95 11.96 -4.45
N LEU A 92 -0.09 11.36 -5.06
CA LEU A 92 -1.48 11.61 -4.66
C LEU A 92 -1.72 11.26 -3.19
N CYS A 93 -1.22 10.11 -2.74
CA CYS A 93 -1.31 9.71 -1.33
C CYS A 93 -0.54 10.66 -0.41
N MET A 94 0.67 11.08 -0.81
CA MET A 94 1.50 12.03 -0.05
C MET A 94 0.80 13.38 0.14
N GLU A 95 0.30 13.98 -0.95
CA GLU A 95 -0.38 15.29 -0.94
C GLU A 95 -1.64 15.28 -0.07
N ASN A 96 -2.32 14.14 -0.01
CA ASN A 96 -3.55 13.97 0.77
C ASN A 96 -3.32 13.29 2.13
N SER A 97 -2.05 13.07 2.51
CA SER A 97 -1.66 12.39 3.74
C SER A 97 -2.36 11.04 3.97
N LEU A 98 -2.66 10.29 2.90
CA LEU A 98 -3.34 9.00 2.94
C LEU A 98 -2.31 7.86 3.13
N PRO A 99 -2.19 7.28 4.35
CA PRO A 99 -1.21 6.24 4.62
C PRO A 99 -1.43 5.01 3.74
N ILE A 100 -0.34 4.33 3.40
CA ILE A 100 -0.37 3.09 2.59
C ILE A 100 0.20 1.95 3.43
N VAL A 101 -0.46 0.80 3.43
CA VAL A 101 0.06 -0.41 4.08
C VAL A 101 0.29 -1.48 3.03
N VAL A 102 1.54 -1.89 2.86
CA VAL A 102 1.93 -2.95 1.92
C VAL A 102 2.13 -4.25 2.68
N PHE A 103 1.39 -5.29 2.34
CA PHE A 103 1.40 -6.56 3.06
C PHE A 103 1.23 -7.77 2.15
N ASN A 104 1.60 -8.96 2.61
CA ASN A 104 1.44 -10.20 1.86
C ASN A 104 0.03 -10.80 2.04
N LEU A 105 -0.71 -10.91 0.94
CA LEU A 105 -2.07 -11.45 0.92
C LEU A 105 -2.14 -12.93 1.32
N ARG A 106 -1.10 -13.72 1.06
CA ARG A 106 -1.07 -15.16 1.35
C ARG A 106 -0.94 -15.48 2.83
N LEU A 107 -0.54 -14.52 3.66
CA LEU A 107 -0.45 -14.75 5.09
C LEU A 107 -1.87 -14.90 5.69
N PRO A 108 -2.07 -15.86 6.62
CA PRO A 108 -3.36 -16.03 7.28
C PRO A 108 -3.82 -14.74 7.95
N ARG A 109 -5.09 -14.36 7.75
CA ARG A 109 -5.71 -13.16 8.34
C ARG A 109 -5.03 -11.84 7.96
N SER A 110 -4.25 -11.82 6.89
CA SER A 110 -3.45 -10.67 6.45
C SER A 110 -4.23 -9.37 6.34
N ILE A 111 -5.41 -9.38 5.72
CA ILE A 111 -6.26 -8.18 5.58
C ILE A 111 -6.74 -7.66 6.95
N GLU A 112 -7.13 -8.56 7.86
CA GLU A 112 -7.59 -8.20 9.20
C GLU A 112 -6.46 -7.58 10.03
N LEU A 113 -5.26 -8.17 9.95
CA LEU A 113 -4.08 -7.65 10.63
C LEU A 113 -3.69 -6.28 10.06
N ALA A 114 -3.71 -6.11 8.74
CA ALA A 114 -3.38 -4.85 8.09
C ALA A 114 -4.38 -3.73 8.46
N ALA A 115 -5.67 -4.04 8.43
CA ALA A 115 -6.71 -3.09 8.81
C ALA A 115 -6.69 -2.73 10.31
N SER A 116 -6.15 -3.60 11.17
CA SER A 116 -6.02 -3.35 12.61
C SER A 116 -4.68 -2.78 13.04
N GLY A 117 -3.75 -2.53 12.09
CA GLY A 117 -2.40 -2.03 12.36
C GLY A 117 -1.50 -3.02 13.09
N LYS A 118 -1.78 -4.33 12.96
CA LYS A 118 -1.06 -5.44 13.60
C LYS A 118 -0.36 -6.34 12.57
N ASP A 119 -0.31 -5.93 11.31
CA ASP A 119 0.44 -6.66 10.30
C ASP A 119 1.95 -6.47 10.47
N ASP A 120 2.69 -7.37 9.83
CA ASP A 120 4.14 -7.32 9.71
C ASP A 120 4.59 -6.78 8.34
N GLY A 121 3.74 -6.00 7.66
CA GLY A 121 4.05 -5.35 6.40
C GLY A 121 4.87 -4.07 6.57
N THR A 122 4.74 -3.17 5.60
CA THR A 122 5.36 -1.84 5.63
C THR A 122 4.30 -0.77 5.59
N THR A 123 4.37 0.17 6.55
CA THR A 123 3.53 1.37 6.52
C THR A 123 4.28 2.53 5.87
N ILE A 124 3.66 3.17 4.89
CA ILE A 124 4.18 4.32 4.17
C ILE A 124 3.35 5.55 4.52
N GLY A 125 4.01 6.65 4.88
CA GLY A 125 3.33 7.82 5.42
C GLY A 125 4.24 9.04 5.59
N ASN A 126 3.71 10.06 6.27
CA ASN A 126 4.49 11.17 6.83
C ASN A 126 5.16 10.69 8.14
N LEU A 127 6.03 9.70 8.01
CA LEU A 127 6.70 8.98 9.10
C LEU A 127 8.21 8.99 8.85
N ASP A 128 8.98 8.77 9.90
CA ASP A 128 10.39 8.46 9.76
C ASP A 128 10.58 7.07 9.14
N THR A 129 11.58 6.96 8.26
CA THR A 129 11.92 5.68 7.63
C THR A 129 12.69 4.82 8.62
N VAL A 130 12.15 3.63 8.92
CA VAL A 130 12.73 2.66 9.84
C VAL A 130 12.82 1.31 9.16
N LEU A 131 14.02 0.74 9.16
CA LEU A 131 14.29 -0.62 8.71
C LEU A 131 14.10 -1.60 9.87
N GLU A 132 13.68 -2.82 9.56
CA GLU A 132 13.73 -3.88 10.55
C GLU A 132 15.18 -4.29 10.83
N ASP A 133 15.46 -4.56 12.10
CA ASP A 133 16.73 -5.13 12.51
C ASP A 133 16.92 -6.51 11.88
N ALA A 134 18.15 -6.83 11.48
CA ALA A 134 18.51 -7.99 10.67
C ALA A 134 18.32 -9.37 11.36
N SER A 135 17.49 -9.48 12.40
CA SER A 135 17.33 -10.69 13.20
C SER A 135 16.37 -11.74 12.63
N GLU A 136 15.66 -11.48 11.53
CA GLU A 136 14.95 -12.52 10.79
C GLU A 136 15.18 -12.38 9.28
N PRO A 137 15.77 -13.40 8.62
CA PRO A 137 15.95 -13.35 7.18
C PRO A 137 14.58 -13.28 6.49
N ALA A 138 14.48 -12.45 5.45
CA ALA A 138 13.33 -12.38 4.57
C ALA A 138 12.96 -13.81 4.12
N LYS A 139 11.87 -14.36 4.66
CA LYS A 139 11.42 -15.69 4.25
C LYS A 139 10.95 -15.58 2.80
N PRO A 140 11.59 -16.27 1.84
CA PRO A 140 11.11 -16.26 0.47
C PRO A 140 9.71 -16.86 0.45
N SER A 141 8.78 -16.17 -0.21
CA SER A 141 7.43 -16.68 -0.38
C SER A 141 7.50 -17.98 -1.18
N ARG A 142 7.24 -19.11 -0.53
CA ARG A 142 6.98 -20.38 -1.22
C ARG A 142 5.66 -20.29 -1.99
#